data_AF-A0AAD5CU78-F1
#
_entry.id   AF-A0AAD5CU78-F1
#
_cell.length_a   1.000
_cell.length_b   1.000
_cell.length_c   1.000
_cell.angle_alpha   90.00
_cell.angle_beta   90.00
_cell.angle_gamma   90.00
#
_symmetry.space_group_name_H-M   'P 1'
#
loop_
_entity.id
_entity.type
_entity.pdbx_description
1 polymer ?
#
loop_
_entity_poly.entity_id
_entity_poly.type
_entity_poly.pdbx_seq_one_letter_code
_entity_poly.pdbx_strand_id
1 'polypeptide(L)'
;MAHMKPMELDEGWNFMQSGIQKLKKILEGHPEQFTSEEYMMLYTTIYNMCTQKPPHDYSQQLYEKYKEAFEEYIRSTVLPSLREKHDEFMLRELVKRWANHKIMVRWLSRFFHYLDRYFITRRSLPALNEVGLTCFRVSVYEETKGKARDAVIALIDQEREGEQIDRALLKNVLGIYVEIGMGQMDCYVQDFEAHMLADTAAYYSRKASNWIVQDSCPDYMLKNVQNELLVTYSSQLLEKEHSGCRTLLQDDKVEDLTRMFRLFSKIPKGLDPVANMFKQHVTAEGMSLVQQAEDAASNKAENVGGPQEQVFVRKIIELHDKFMTYVTDCFSNHTLFHKALKEAFEVFCNKVVAGFSSAELLASYCDNILKKGGSEKLSDEAIEETLDKAAALLLFNGSDRLSFSEIKTQLNLADEDVVRLLQSLSCAKYKILIKEPPSRTVSETDYFQFNSKFTDRMRRIRIPLPPVDERKKVVEDVDKDRRYAIDAAIVRIMKSRKTLGHQQLVSECVEQLGRMFKPDFKAIKKRIEDLITREYLERDKENPNVF
;
A
#
# COMPACT_ATOMS: atom_id res chain seq x y z
N MET A 1 46.25 -52.60 -59.74
CA MET A 1 45.49 -51.48 -59.13
C MET A 1 45.45 -50.37 -60.16
N ALA A 2 44.33 -50.19 -60.85
CA ALA A 2 44.19 -49.10 -61.82
C ALA A 2 44.32 -47.76 -61.08
N HIS A 3 45.25 -46.92 -61.51
CA HIS A 3 45.36 -45.54 -61.06
C HIS A 3 44.07 -44.81 -61.47
N MET A 4 43.10 -44.69 -60.55
CA MET A 4 42.00 -43.73 -60.74
C MET A 4 42.64 -42.35 -60.88
N LYS A 5 42.34 -41.69 -62.00
CA LYS A 5 42.78 -40.32 -62.27
C LYS A 5 42.26 -39.42 -61.14
N PRO A 6 43.09 -38.53 -60.56
CA PRO A 6 42.61 -37.59 -59.56
C PRO A 6 41.51 -36.71 -60.17
N MET A 7 40.46 -36.47 -59.38
CA MET A 7 39.35 -35.59 -59.74
C MET A 7 39.82 -34.15 -59.57
N GLU A 8 39.75 -33.34 -60.62
CA GLU A 8 40.08 -31.92 -60.54
C GLU A 8 39.00 -31.14 -59.78
N LEU A 9 39.40 -30.04 -59.12
CA LEU A 9 38.48 -29.21 -58.33
C LEU A 9 37.28 -28.74 -59.16
N ASP A 10 37.53 -28.23 -60.36
CA ASP A 10 36.47 -27.66 -61.21
C ASP A 10 35.48 -28.74 -61.66
N GLU A 11 35.96 -29.94 -61.97
CA GLU A 11 35.11 -31.07 -62.38
C GLU A 11 34.17 -31.48 -61.25
N GLY A 12 34.74 -31.72 -60.05
CA GLY A 12 33.94 -32.08 -58.88
C GLY A 12 33.02 -30.96 -58.41
N TRP A 13 33.48 -29.71 -58.48
CA TRP A 13 32.68 -28.54 -58.11
C TRP A 13 31.52 -28.28 -59.07
N ASN A 14 31.70 -28.45 -60.38
CA ASN A 14 30.61 -28.32 -61.35
C ASN A 14 29.47 -29.33 -61.09
N PHE A 15 29.82 -30.55 -60.70
CA PHE A 15 28.84 -31.54 -60.27
C PHE A 15 28.14 -31.12 -58.98
N MET A 16 28.90 -30.69 -57.97
CA MET A 16 28.34 -30.16 -56.72
C MET A 16 27.43 -28.96 -56.95
N GLN A 17 27.81 -28.04 -57.84
CA GLN A 17 27.05 -26.85 -58.19
C GLN A 17 25.72 -27.23 -58.83
N SER A 18 25.67 -28.28 -59.65
CA SER A 18 24.40 -28.81 -60.19
C SER A 18 23.47 -29.29 -59.07
N GLY A 19 24.01 -30.00 -58.07
CA GLY A 19 23.28 -30.38 -56.86
C GLY A 19 22.81 -29.17 -56.05
N ILE A 20 23.66 -28.16 -55.88
CA ILE A 20 23.31 -26.91 -55.18
C ILE A 20 22.21 -26.14 -55.94
N GLN A 21 22.25 -26.09 -57.26
CA GLN A 21 21.21 -25.45 -58.07
C GLN A 21 19.88 -26.20 -57.97
N LYS A 22 19.91 -27.54 -57.96
CA LYS A 22 18.73 -28.35 -57.65
C LYS A 22 18.17 -28.01 -56.28
N LEU A 23 19.02 -27.92 -55.24
CA LEU A 23 18.60 -27.51 -53.90
C LEU A 23 17.97 -26.11 -53.91
N LYS A 24 18.58 -25.13 -54.59
CA LYS A 24 18.02 -23.77 -54.73
C LYS A 24 16.61 -23.81 -55.34
N LYS A 25 16.37 -24.60 -56.39
CA LYS A 25 15.03 -24.77 -56.99
C LYS A 25 14.01 -25.34 -56.01
N ILE A 26 14.39 -26.35 -55.22
CA ILE A 26 13.54 -26.96 -54.19
C ILE A 26 13.13 -25.90 -53.15
N LEU A 27 14.09 -25.07 -52.69
CA LEU A 27 13.82 -23.99 -51.75
C LEU A 27 12.85 -22.94 -52.30
N GLU A 28 12.87 -22.69 -53.61
CA GLU A 28 11.91 -21.81 -54.28
C GLU A 28 10.56 -22.48 -54.61
N GLY A 29 10.32 -23.70 -54.12
CA GLY A 29 9.03 -24.38 -54.20
C GLY A 29 8.83 -25.27 -55.44
N HIS A 30 9.90 -25.62 -56.17
CA HIS A 30 9.80 -26.62 -57.24
C HIS A 30 9.57 -28.02 -56.63
N PRO A 31 8.75 -28.89 -57.25
CA PRO A 31 8.36 -30.19 -56.71
C PRO A 31 9.48 -31.26 -56.76
N GLU A 32 10.73 -30.85 -56.89
CA GLU A 32 11.89 -31.74 -56.95
C GLU A 32 12.27 -32.25 -55.55
N GLN A 33 12.85 -33.46 -55.48
CA GLN A 33 13.44 -34.02 -54.26
C GLN A 33 14.77 -34.68 -54.60
N PHE A 34 15.65 -34.79 -53.60
CA PHE A 34 16.86 -35.59 -53.73
C PHE A 34 16.55 -37.06 -53.54
N THR A 35 16.97 -37.90 -54.48
CA THR A 35 16.98 -39.35 -54.29
C THR A 35 18.15 -39.76 -53.40
N SER A 36 18.07 -40.96 -52.80
CA SER A 36 19.19 -41.52 -52.03
C SER A 36 20.46 -41.67 -52.88
N GLU A 37 20.31 -41.97 -54.17
CA GLU A 37 21.42 -42.08 -55.11
C GLU A 37 22.07 -40.72 -55.38
N GLU A 38 21.30 -39.68 -55.65
CA GLU A 38 21.82 -38.33 -55.85
C GLU A 38 22.54 -37.81 -54.60
N TYR A 39 21.96 -38.06 -53.41
CA TYR A 39 22.62 -37.73 -52.14
C TYR A 39 23.97 -38.45 -52.01
N MET A 40 24.00 -39.76 -52.26
CA MET A 40 25.22 -40.56 -52.17
C MET A 40 26.27 -40.09 -53.18
N MET A 41 25.88 -39.72 -54.40
CA MET A 41 26.79 -39.18 -55.40
C MET A 41 27.39 -37.86 -54.93
N LEU A 42 26.57 -36.89 -54.49
CA LEU A 42 27.06 -35.58 -54.02
C LEU A 42 28.00 -35.73 -52.81
N TYR A 43 27.63 -36.55 -51.83
CA TYR A 43 28.49 -36.83 -50.68
C TYR A 43 29.81 -37.51 -51.09
N THR A 44 29.74 -38.49 -52.00
CA THR A 44 30.92 -39.23 -52.48
C THR A 44 31.86 -38.33 -53.27
N THR A 45 31.32 -37.38 -54.04
CA THR A 45 32.13 -36.37 -54.75
C THR A 45 32.92 -35.51 -53.75
N ILE A 46 32.28 -34.99 -52.70
CA ILE A 46 33.01 -34.26 -51.63
C ILE A 46 34.05 -35.15 -50.94
N TYR A 47 33.66 -36.37 -50.56
CA TYR A 47 34.56 -37.34 -49.93
C TYR A 47 35.81 -37.61 -50.78
N ASN A 48 35.62 -37.87 -52.08
CA ASN A 48 36.71 -38.13 -53.01
C ASN A 48 37.64 -36.92 -53.10
N MET A 49 37.09 -35.70 -53.29
CA MET A 49 37.89 -34.48 -53.35
C MET A 49 38.67 -34.17 -52.07
N CYS A 50 38.20 -34.63 -50.90
CA CYS A 50 38.87 -34.45 -49.61
C CYS A 50 39.86 -35.57 -49.25
N THR A 51 39.86 -36.71 -49.95
CA THR A 51 40.70 -37.88 -49.62
C THR A 51 41.84 -38.11 -50.60
N GLN A 52 41.94 -37.30 -51.66
CA GLN A 52 43.04 -37.37 -52.61
C GLN A 52 44.36 -36.97 -51.94
N LYS A 53 45.49 -37.48 -52.46
CA LYS A 53 46.81 -37.10 -51.96
C LYS A 53 47.15 -35.67 -52.40
N PRO A 54 47.92 -34.92 -51.58
CA PRO A 54 48.49 -33.64 -52.01
C PRO A 54 49.20 -33.77 -53.38
N PRO A 55 49.06 -32.80 -54.30
CA PRO A 55 48.44 -31.47 -54.15
C PRO A 55 46.91 -31.40 -54.36
N HIS A 56 46.21 -32.52 -54.56
CA HIS A 56 44.79 -32.54 -54.94
C HIS A 56 43.82 -32.68 -53.75
N ASP A 57 44.30 -32.42 -52.52
CA ASP A 57 43.45 -32.30 -51.34
C ASP A 57 42.81 -30.91 -51.36
N TYR A 58 41.50 -30.87 -51.62
CA TYR A 58 40.75 -29.63 -51.76
C TYR A 58 39.92 -29.28 -50.53
N SER A 59 40.20 -29.88 -49.37
CA SER A 59 39.35 -29.72 -48.17
C SER A 59 39.19 -28.25 -47.73
N GLN A 60 40.26 -27.46 -47.79
CA GLN A 60 40.23 -26.02 -47.48
C GLN A 60 39.36 -25.24 -48.49
N GLN A 61 39.55 -25.51 -49.78
CA GLN A 61 38.83 -24.83 -50.85
C GLN A 61 37.34 -25.19 -50.80
N LEU A 62 37.00 -26.44 -50.49
CA LEU A 62 35.62 -26.89 -50.34
C LEU A 62 34.93 -26.26 -49.11
N TYR A 63 35.67 -26.01 -48.02
CA TYR A 63 35.16 -25.27 -46.87
C TYR A 63 34.84 -23.81 -47.24
N GLU A 64 35.68 -23.15 -48.05
CA GLU A 64 35.41 -21.81 -48.57
C GLU A 64 34.23 -21.80 -49.54
N LYS A 65 34.20 -22.76 -50.49
CA LYS A 65 33.11 -22.94 -51.45
C LYS A 65 31.75 -23.23 -50.80
N TYR A 66 31.75 -23.91 -49.65
CA TYR A 66 30.54 -24.11 -48.83
C TYR A 66 29.96 -22.76 -48.39
N LYS A 67 30.80 -21.85 -47.88
CA LYS A 67 30.39 -20.50 -47.48
C LYS A 67 29.92 -19.68 -48.69
N GLU A 68 30.66 -19.71 -49.79
CA GLU A 68 30.32 -19.00 -51.04
C GLU A 68 28.93 -19.39 -51.58
N ALA A 69 28.54 -20.67 -51.44
CA ALA A 69 27.24 -21.14 -51.90
C ALA A 69 26.06 -20.46 -51.18
N PHE A 70 26.19 -20.19 -49.87
CA PHE A 70 25.19 -19.40 -49.12
C PHE A 70 25.22 -17.94 -49.51
N GLU A 71 26.41 -17.34 -49.58
CA GLU A 71 26.56 -15.92 -49.94
C GLU A 71 25.99 -15.62 -51.33
N GLU A 72 26.18 -16.53 -52.28
CA GLU A 72 25.59 -16.43 -53.62
C GLU A 72 24.06 -16.49 -53.58
N TYR A 73 23.47 -17.49 -52.89
CA TYR A 73 22.01 -17.60 -52.77
C TYR A 73 21.39 -16.39 -52.05
N ILE A 74 22.05 -15.93 -50.98
CA ILE A 74 21.61 -14.78 -50.21
C ILE A 74 21.60 -13.53 -51.09
N ARG A 75 22.70 -13.29 -51.82
CA ARG A 75 22.87 -12.11 -52.67
C ARG A 75 21.95 -12.11 -53.89
N SER A 76 21.75 -13.26 -54.55
CA SER A 76 21.00 -13.32 -55.80
C SER A 76 19.51 -13.52 -55.62
N THR A 77 19.06 -14.07 -54.49
CA THR A 77 17.65 -14.44 -54.30
C THR A 77 17.07 -13.87 -53.00
N VAL A 78 17.72 -14.10 -51.86
CA VAL A 78 17.14 -13.75 -50.55
C VAL A 78 17.04 -12.23 -50.37
N LEU A 79 18.16 -11.51 -50.48
CA LEU A 79 18.19 -10.05 -50.25
C LEU A 79 17.29 -9.27 -51.22
N PRO A 80 17.32 -9.52 -52.55
CA PRO A 80 16.38 -8.86 -53.47
C PRO A 80 14.92 -9.07 -53.06
N SER A 81 14.52 -10.30 -52.73
CA SER A 81 13.14 -10.62 -52.35
C SER A 81 12.66 -9.93 -51.07
N LEU A 82 13.58 -9.64 -50.15
CA LEU A 82 13.30 -8.93 -48.91
C LEU A 82 13.26 -7.42 -49.11
N ARG A 83 14.16 -6.88 -49.94
CA ARG A 83 14.24 -5.43 -50.23
C ARG A 83 13.03 -4.91 -51.02
N GLU A 84 12.38 -5.75 -51.81
CA GLU A 84 11.18 -5.40 -52.56
C GLU A 84 9.91 -5.33 -51.69
N LYS A 85 9.93 -5.94 -50.50
CA LYS A 85 8.77 -6.03 -49.60
C LYS A 85 8.91 -5.11 -48.40
N HIS A 86 7.77 -4.70 -47.85
CA HIS A 86 7.68 -3.76 -46.74
C HIS A 86 6.72 -4.30 -45.67
N ASP A 87 6.89 -3.84 -44.43
CA ASP A 87 6.03 -4.13 -43.28
C ASP A 87 5.68 -5.64 -43.15
N GLU A 88 4.40 -5.98 -42.99
CA GLU A 88 3.96 -7.37 -42.79
C GLU A 88 4.37 -8.31 -43.93
N PHE A 89 4.36 -7.85 -45.18
CA PHE A 89 4.78 -8.67 -46.32
C PHE A 89 6.28 -8.98 -46.27
N MET A 90 7.09 -8.03 -45.79
CA MET A 90 8.51 -8.26 -45.56
C MET A 90 8.74 -9.27 -44.44
N LEU A 91 7.96 -9.18 -43.35
CA LEU A 91 8.02 -10.14 -42.25
C LEU A 91 7.69 -11.58 -42.71
N ARG A 92 6.64 -11.75 -43.51
CA ARG A 92 6.27 -13.07 -44.09
C ARG A 92 7.37 -13.63 -44.96
N GLU A 93 7.99 -12.78 -45.80
CA GLU A 93 9.13 -13.19 -46.62
C GLU A 93 10.34 -13.54 -45.76
N LEU A 94 10.65 -12.76 -44.72
CA LEU A 94 11.78 -13.04 -43.81
C LEU A 94 11.63 -14.40 -43.13
N VAL A 95 10.43 -14.73 -42.65
CA VAL A 95 10.14 -16.04 -42.06
C VAL A 95 10.31 -17.17 -43.08
N LYS A 96 9.79 -16.99 -44.30
CA LYS A 96 9.98 -17.96 -45.40
C LYS A 96 11.46 -18.15 -45.72
N ARG A 97 12.22 -17.07 -45.87
CA ARG A 97 13.64 -17.10 -46.22
C ARG A 97 14.49 -17.72 -45.12
N TRP A 98 14.17 -17.47 -43.86
CA TRP A 98 14.83 -18.13 -42.73
C TRP A 98 14.57 -19.64 -42.71
N ALA A 99 13.31 -20.06 -42.93
CA ALA A 99 12.96 -21.48 -43.01
C ALA A 99 13.70 -22.19 -44.15
N ASN A 100 13.74 -21.57 -45.34
CA ASN A 100 14.49 -22.07 -46.49
C ASN A 100 15.98 -22.16 -46.20
N HIS A 101 16.55 -21.14 -45.54
CA HIS A 101 17.96 -21.12 -45.18
C HIS A 101 18.31 -22.28 -44.24
N LYS A 102 17.47 -22.57 -43.22
CA LYS A 102 17.67 -23.73 -42.34
C LYS A 102 17.63 -25.06 -43.11
N ILE A 103 16.78 -25.20 -44.12
CA ILE A 103 16.75 -26.39 -44.99
C ILE A 103 18.05 -26.47 -45.81
N MET A 104 18.51 -25.36 -46.36
CA MET A 104 19.77 -25.28 -47.11
C MET A 104 20.97 -25.70 -46.25
N VAL A 105 21.06 -25.18 -45.02
CA VAL A 105 22.10 -25.54 -44.05
C VAL A 105 22.09 -27.04 -43.76
N ARG A 106 20.92 -27.63 -43.50
CA ARG A 106 20.80 -29.08 -43.26
C ARG A 106 21.29 -29.92 -44.44
N TRP A 107 20.92 -29.57 -45.68
CA TRP A 107 21.33 -30.33 -46.86
C TRP A 107 22.80 -30.14 -47.19
N LEU A 108 23.30 -28.90 -47.21
CA LEU A 108 24.71 -28.66 -47.49
C LEU A 108 25.62 -29.25 -46.42
N SER A 109 25.26 -29.15 -45.13
CA SER A 109 26.02 -29.82 -44.06
C SER A 109 26.04 -31.34 -44.23
N ARG A 110 25.00 -31.96 -44.81
CA ARG A 110 24.98 -33.40 -45.13
C ARG A 110 25.86 -33.75 -46.32
N PHE A 111 25.84 -32.95 -47.38
CA PHE A 111 26.72 -33.17 -48.54
C PHE A 111 28.20 -33.02 -48.17
N PHE A 112 28.51 -32.04 -47.31
CA PHE A 112 29.87 -31.72 -46.88
C PHE A 112 30.28 -32.38 -45.55
N HIS A 113 29.50 -33.34 -45.04
CA HIS A 113 29.68 -33.90 -43.69
C HIS A 113 31.08 -34.46 -43.42
N TYR A 114 31.79 -34.90 -44.47
CA TYR A 114 33.18 -35.34 -44.34
C TYR A 114 34.11 -34.22 -43.80
N LEU A 115 33.89 -32.97 -44.20
CA LEU A 115 34.67 -31.83 -43.71
C LEU A 115 34.48 -31.62 -42.21
N ASP A 116 33.23 -31.63 -41.71
CA ASP A 116 32.93 -31.53 -40.28
C ASP A 116 33.67 -32.61 -39.48
N ARG A 117 33.56 -33.86 -39.93
CA ARG A 117 34.10 -35.01 -39.20
C ARG A 117 35.63 -35.06 -39.16
N TYR A 118 36.30 -34.60 -40.22
CA TYR A 118 37.76 -34.79 -40.35
C TYR A 118 38.54 -33.48 -40.50
N PHE A 119 38.18 -32.62 -41.45
CA PHE A 119 38.97 -31.42 -41.76
C PHE A 119 38.82 -30.34 -40.68
N ILE A 120 37.58 -30.00 -40.35
CA ILE A 120 37.20 -28.96 -39.38
C ILE A 120 37.67 -29.35 -37.98
N THR A 121 37.38 -30.59 -37.57
CA THR A 121 37.81 -31.12 -36.26
C THR A 121 39.33 -31.06 -36.08
N ARG A 122 40.14 -31.33 -37.13
CA ARG A 122 41.61 -31.29 -37.06
C ARG A 122 42.19 -29.88 -37.00
N ARG A 123 41.50 -28.89 -37.56
CA ARG A 123 41.96 -27.50 -37.65
C ARG A 123 41.29 -26.56 -36.65
N SER A 124 40.39 -27.08 -35.81
CA SER A 124 39.59 -26.30 -34.86
C SER A 124 38.84 -25.14 -35.53
N LEU A 125 38.30 -25.39 -36.73
CA LEU A 125 37.48 -24.41 -37.46
C LEU A 125 36.01 -24.45 -36.96
N PRO A 126 35.21 -23.39 -37.21
CA PRO A 126 33.77 -23.42 -36.97
C PRO A 126 33.07 -24.57 -37.74
N ALA A 127 32.05 -25.17 -37.12
CA ALA A 127 31.30 -26.26 -37.74
C ALA A 127 30.48 -25.76 -38.94
N LEU A 128 30.22 -26.62 -39.93
CA LEU A 128 29.46 -26.22 -41.14
C LEU A 128 28.08 -25.63 -40.82
N ASN A 129 27.41 -26.19 -39.81
CA ASN A 129 26.12 -25.67 -39.34
C ASN A 129 26.25 -24.24 -38.79
N GLU A 130 27.30 -23.97 -38.00
CA GLU A 130 27.59 -22.65 -37.43
C GLU A 130 27.92 -21.63 -38.53
N VAL A 131 28.77 -22.01 -39.50
CA VAL A 131 29.11 -21.18 -40.67
C VAL A 131 27.85 -20.83 -41.45
N GLY A 132 27.02 -21.84 -41.74
CA GLY A 132 25.78 -21.67 -42.49
C GLY A 132 24.82 -20.70 -41.82
N LEU A 133 24.61 -20.82 -40.51
CA LEU A 133 23.77 -19.89 -39.74
C LEU A 133 24.38 -18.48 -39.68
N THR A 134 25.71 -18.38 -39.54
CA THR A 134 26.44 -17.10 -39.51
C THR A 134 26.28 -16.31 -40.81
N CYS A 135 26.26 -16.98 -41.97
CA CYS A 135 26.02 -16.32 -43.25
C CYS A 135 24.69 -15.54 -43.26
N PHE A 136 23.61 -16.14 -42.75
CA PHE A 136 22.32 -15.44 -42.66
C PHE A 136 22.35 -14.32 -41.63
N ARG A 137 23.00 -14.55 -40.48
CA ARG A 137 23.16 -13.53 -39.44
C ARG A 137 23.81 -12.27 -40.00
N VAL A 138 24.99 -12.41 -40.58
CA VAL A 138 25.82 -11.28 -41.05
C VAL A 138 25.22 -10.60 -42.28
N SER A 139 24.63 -11.36 -43.21
CA SER A 139 24.17 -10.78 -44.48
C SER A 139 22.69 -10.38 -44.51
N VAL A 140 21.82 -11.11 -43.82
CA VAL A 140 20.36 -10.90 -43.89
C VAL A 140 19.82 -10.27 -42.62
N TYR A 141 20.12 -10.88 -41.47
CA TYR A 141 19.58 -10.41 -40.18
C TYR A 141 20.09 -9.00 -39.84
N GLU A 142 21.39 -8.74 -39.95
CA GLU A 142 21.94 -7.40 -39.66
C GLU A 142 21.34 -6.30 -40.55
N GLU A 143 21.00 -6.60 -41.81
CA GLU A 143 20.35 -5.63 -42.71
C GLU A 143 18.86 -5.44 -42.38
N THR A 144 18.18 -6.49 -41.96
CA THR A 144 16.71 -6.51 -41.85
C THR A 144 16.19 -6.29 -40.43
N LYS A 145 16.99 -6.51 -39.39
CA LYS A 145 16.56 -6.46 -37.98
C LYS A 145 15.87 -5.15 -37.61
N GLY A 146 16.42 -4.00 -37.95
CA GLY A 146 15.79 -2.70 -37.63
C GLY A 146 14.38 -2.59 -38.23
N LYS A 147 14.25 -2.88 -39.53
CA LYS A 147 12.97 -2.82 -40.24
C LYS A 147 11.97 -3.86 -39.72
N ALA A 148 12.44 -5.07 -39.42
CA ALA A 148 11.60 -6.14 -38.90
C ALA A 148 11.09 -5.82 -37.48
N ARG A 149 11.95 -5.26 -36.63
CA ARG A 149 11.59 -4.75 -35.30
C ARG A 149 10.50 -3.68 -35.41
N ASP A 150 10.73 -2.66 -36.24
CA ASP A 150 9.80 -1.53 -36.38
C ASP A 150 8.43 -2.01 -36.90
N ALA A 151 8.42 -2.92 -37.88
CA ALA A 151 7.19 -3.54 -38.38
C ALA A 151 6.46 -4.40 -37.33
N VAL A 152 7.20 -5.14 -36.50
CA VAL A 152 6.61 -5.94 -35.41
C VAL A 152 6.01 -5.03 -34.33
N ILE A 153 6.70 -3.96 -33.94
CA ILE A 153 6.17 -2.97 -32.99
C ILE A 153 4.90 -2.33 -33.53
N ALA A 154 4.88 -1.96 -34.82
CA ALA A 154 3.67 -1.43 -35.46
C ALA A 154 2.48 -2.43 -35.42
N LEU A 155 2.71 -3.72 -35.65
CA LEU A 155 1.67 -4.75 -35.50
C LEU A 155 1.17 -4.85 -34.05
N ILE A 156 2.06 -4.74 -33.06
CA ILE A 156 1.67 -4.75 -31.64
C ILE A 156 0.80 -3.52 -31.32
N ASP A 157 1.14 -2.35 -31.85
CA ASP A 157 0.35 -1.13 -31.65
C ASP A 157 -1.04 -1.23 -32.30
N GLN A 158 -1.15 -1.81 -33.50
CA GLN A 158 -2.43 -2.12 -34.11
C GLN A 158 -3.29 -3.03 -33.21
N GLU A 159 -2.70 -4.09 -32.65
CA GLU A 159 -3.39 -4.97 -31.70
C GLU A 159 -3.82 -4.23 -30.41
N ARG A 160 -3.01 -3.28 -29.92
CA ARG A 160 -3.36 -2.46 -28.75
C ARG A 160 -4.56 -1.56 -28.99
N GLU A 161 -4.77 -1.10 -30.22
CA GLU A 161 -5.93 -0.32 -30.63
C GLU A 161 -7.16 -1.21 -30.95
N GLY A 162 -7.02 -2.53 -30.82
CA GLY A 162 -8.11 -3.50 -30.98
C GLY A 162 -8.20 -4.13 -32.38
N GLU A 163 -7.23 -3.91 -33.25
CA GLU A 163 -7.17 -4.56 -34.57
C GLU A 163 -6.77 -6.03 -34.44
N GLN A 164 -7.24 -6.86 -35.39
CA GLN A 164 -6.83 -8.27 -35.46
C GLN A 164 -5.52 -8.40 -36.24
N ILE A 165 -4.53 -9.05 -35.62
CA ILE A 165 -3.22 -9.32 -36.23
C ILE A 165 -2.92 -10.81 -36.35
N ASP A 166 -2.00 -11.17 -37.26
CA ASP A 166 -1.47 -12.53 -37.36
C ASP A 166 -0.44 -12.80 -36.24
N ARG A 167 -0.93 -13.25 -35.09
CA ARG A 167 -0.08 -13.62 -33.93
C ARG A 167 0.92 -14.74 -34.24
N ALA A 168 0.62 -15.61 -35.21
CA ALA A 168 1.52 -16.69 -35.59
C ALA A 168 2.73 -16.12 -36.35
N LEU A 169 2.51 -15.16 -37.25
CA LEU A 169 3.58 -14.42 -37.90
C LEU A 169 4.48 -13.72 -36.86
N LEU A 170 3.89 -13.00 -35.91
CA LEU A 170 4.64 -12.30 -34.86
C LEU A 170 5.52 -13.27 -34.05
N LYS A 171 4.96 -14.40 -33.59
CA LYS A 171 5.71 -15.46 -32.92
C LYS A 171 6.87 -15.99 -33.77
N ASN A 172 6.63 -16.22 -35.06
CA ASN A 172 7.65 -16.75 -35.96
C ASN A 172 8.80 -15.75 -36.19
N VAL A 173 8.49 -14.47 -36.35
CA VAL A 173 9.52 -13.41 -36.49
C VAL A 173 10.34 -13.27 -35.22
N LEU A 174 9.71 -13.23 -34.05
CA LEU A 174 10.42 -13.18 -32.76
C LEU A 174 11.30 -14.42 -32.56
N GLY A 175 10.85 -15.59 -33.04
CA GLY A 175 11.66 -16.80 -33.09
C GLY A 175 12.98 -16.62 -33.84
N ILE A 176 13.04 -15.78 -34.88
CA ILE A 176 14.27 -15.50 -35.62
C ILE A 176 15.30 -14.76 -34.75
N TYR A 177 14.87 -13.74 -34.00
CA TYR A 177 15.73 -13.00 -33.08
C TYR A 177 16.36 -13.90 -32.00
N VAL A 178 15.60 -14.90 -31.56
CA VAL A 178 16.03 -15.89 -30.57
C VAL A 178 16.98 -16.92 -31.21
N GLU A 179 16.62 -17.48 -32.36
CA GLU A 179 17.39 -18.53 -33.04
C GLU A 179 18.74 -18.02 -33.58
N ILE A 180 18.81 -16.76 -34.02
CA ILE A 180 20.04 -16.14 -34.54
C ILE A 180 21.11 -15.96 -33.45
N GLY A 181 20.69 -15.86 -32.18
CA GLY A 181 21.59 -15.80 -31.03
C GLY A 181 22.30 -17.12 -30.71
N MET A 182 22.10 -18.18 -31.51
CA MET A 182 22.77 -19.50 -31.36
C MET A 182 22.68 -20.06 -29.93
N GLY A 183 21.56 -19.85 -29.25
CA GLY A 183 21.31 -20.28 -27.86
C GLY A 183 21.48 -19.18 -26.80
N GLN A 184 21.99 -18.01 -27.17
CA GLN A 184 22.03 -16.82 -26.33
C GLN A 184 20.85 -15.88 -26.65
N MET A 185 20.32 -15.19 -25.64
CA MET A 185 19.20 -14.25 -25.82
C MET A 185 19.64 -12.84 -26.24
N ASP A 186 20.96 -12.58 -26.34
CA ASP A 186 21.49 -11.23 -26.52
C ASP A 186 20.93 -10.50 -27.75
N CYS A 187 20.79 -11.19 -28.90
CA CYS A 187 20.18 -10.63 -30.10
C CYS A 187 18.72 -10.23 -29.86
N TYR A 188 17.92 -11.08 -29.22
CA TYR A 188 16.54 -10.74 -28.86
C TYR A 188 16.47 -9.56 -27.90
N VAL A 189 17.28 -9.57 -26.84
CA VAL A 189 17.27 -8.54 -25.80
C VAL A 189 17.67 -7.17 -26.40
N GLN A 190 18.78 -7.13 -27.14
CA GLN A 190 19.37 -5.89 -27.63
C GLN A 190 18.68 -5.37 -28.88
N ASP A 191 18.43 -6.25 -29.86
CA ASP A 191 17.89 -5.81 -31.15
C ASP A 191 16.36 -5.65 -31.13
N PHE A 192 15.63 -6.29 -30.21
CA PHE A 192 14.16 -6.22 -30.13
C PHE A 192 13.63 -5.74 -28.77
N GLU A 193 13.86 -6.49 -27.68
CA GLU A 193 13.18 -6.28 -26.39
C GLU A 193 13.39 -4.87 -25.83
N ALA A 194 14.64 -4.39 -25.82
CA ALA A 194 14.97 -3.06 -25.33
C ALA A 194 14.17 -1.94 -26.04
N HIS A 195 13.99 -2.09 -27.36
CA HIS A 195 13.24 -1.14 -28.16
C HIS A 195 11.73 -1.30 -27.98
N MET A 196 11.24 -2.54 -27.89
CA MET A 196 9.83 -2.82 -27.61
C MET A 196 9.42 -2.25 -26.25
N LEU A 197 10.25 -2.40 -25.22
CA LEU A 197 10.00 -1.82 -23.90
C LEU A 197 9.97 -0.29 -23.94
N ALA A 198 10.96 0.33 -24.61
CA ALA A 198 11.02 1.79 -24.75
C ALA A 198 9.80 2.35 -25.50
N ASP A 199 9.41 1.71 -26.61
CA ASP A 199 8.23 2.09 -27.37
C ASP A 199 6.95 1.88 -26.57
N THR A 200 6.82 0.73 -25.88
CA THR A 200 5.69 0.43 -25.00
C THR A 200 5.51 1.48 -23.90
N ALA A 201 6.60 1.88 -23.25
CA ALA A 201 6.60 2.93 -22.24
C ALA A 201 6.13 4.27 -22.85
N ALA A 202 6.66 4.64 -24.02
CA ALA A 202 6.26 5.86 -24.73
C ALA A 202 4.79 5.84 -25.18
N TYR A 203 4.30 4.70 -25.68
CA TYR A 203 2.90 4.49 -26.05
C TYR A 203 1.97 4.68 -24.86
N TYR A 204 2.20 3.96 -23.76
CA TYR A 204 1.33 4.04 -22.59
C TYR A 204 1.45 5.39 -21.86
N SER A 205 2.61 6.05 -21.90
CA SER A 205 2.77 7.41 -21.37
C SER A 205 1.88 8.43 -22.12
N ARG A 206 1.87 8.35 -23.46
CA ARG A 206 0.98 9.18 -24.30
C ARG A 206 -0.50 8.84 -24.07
N LYS A 207 -0.86 7.55 -24.07
CA LYS A 207 -2.23 7.10 -23.83
C LYS A 207 -2.74 7.51 -22.45
N ALA A 208 -1.93 7.34 -21.41
CA ALA A 208 -2.27 7.80 -20.06
C ALA A 208 -2.52 9.30 -20.01
N SER A 209 -1.65 10.10 -20.62
CA SER A 209 -1.83 11.56 -20.70
C SER A 209 -3.15 11.95 -21.38
N ASN A 210 -3.52 11.24 -22.45
CA ASN A 210 -4.79 11.49 -23.15
C ASN A 210 -6.01 11.02 -22.34
N TRP A 211 -5.97 9.83 -21.73
CA TRP A 211 -7.07 9.30 -20.92
C TRP A 211 -7.33 10.12 -19.66
N ILE A 212 -6.28 10.70 -19.05
CA ILE A 212 -6.39 11.58 -17.88
C ILE A 212 -7.21 12.84 -18.19
N VAL A 213 -7.21 13.31 -19.44
CA VAL A 213 -7.93 14.51 -19.90
C VAL A 213 -9.34 14.18 -20.38
N GLN A 214 -9.54 13.02 -21.01
CA GLN A 214 -10.78 12.70 -21.71
C GLN A 214 -11.78 11.84 -20.92
N ASP A 215 -11.33 11.07 -19.92
CA ASP A 215 -12.21 10.16 -19.14
C ASP A 215 -12.11 10.39 -17.63
N SER A 216 -13.27 10.47 -16.97
CA SER A 216 -13.39 10.23 -15.54
C SER A 216 -13.23 8.72 -15.31
N CYS A 217 -11.97 8.27 -15.22
CA CYS A 217 -11.52 6.91 -14.87
C CYS A 217 -12.62 5.83 -14.78
N PRO A 218 -12.67 4.93 -15.78
CA PRO A 218 -12.88 3.52 -15.42
C PRO A 218 -12.13 2.51 -16.31
N ASP A 219 -11.76 1.40 -15.68
CA ASP A 219 -11.47 0.06 -16.23
C ASP A 219 -10.18 -0.20 -17.04
N TYR A 220 -9.65 0.69 -17.87
CA TYR A 220 -8.47 0.35 -18.70
C TYR A 220 -7.11 0.48 -17.96
N MET A 221 -7.01 1.29 -16.90
CA MET A 221 -5.77 1.48 -16.13
C MET A 221 -5.27 0.22 -15.39
N LEU A 222 -5.99 -0.90 -15.48
CA LEU A 222 -5.84 -2.09 -14.64
C LEU A 222 -4.72 -3.07 -15.03
N LYS A 223 -4.14 -3.01 -16.24
CA LYS A 223 -3.30 -4.14 -16.72
C LYS A 223 -1.83 -3.85 -16.99
N ASN A 224 -1.45 -2.75 -17.65
CA ASN A 224 -0.07 -2.56 -18.15
C ASN A 224 0.66 -1.31 -17.64
N VAL A 225 -0.03 -0.45 -16.88
CA VAL A 225 0.45 0.89 -16.44
C VAL A 225 1.04 0.88 -15.01
N GLN A 226 0.96 -0.26 -14.30
CA GLN A 226 1.04 -0.32 -12.84
C GLN A 226 2.40 0.02 -12.20
N ASN A 227 3.53 -0.15 -12.89
CA ASN A 227 4.84 0.10 -12.27
C ASN A 227 5.45 1.46 -12.63
N GLU A 228 5.35 1.89 -13.89
CA GLU A 228 6.10 3.06 -14.37
C GLU A 228 5.39 4.39 -14.06
N LEU A 229 4.05 4.43 -14.18
CA LEU A 229 3.26 5.63 -13.91
C LEU A 229 2.93 5.82 -12.42
N LEU A 230 2.71 4.73 -11.66
CA LEU A 230 2.32 4.85 -10.26
C LEU A 230 3.47 5.12 -9.30
N VAL A 231 4.72 4.76 -9.64
CA VAL A 231 5.89 5.20 -8.85
C VAL A 231 6.23 6.66 -9.14
N THR A 232 6.08 7.10 -10.39
CA THR A 232 6.50 8.45 -10.83
C THR A 232 5.46 9.53 -10.50
N TYR A 233 4.16 9.22 -10.56
CA TYR A 233 3.08 10.18 -10.39
C TYR A 233 2.14 9.89 -9.19
N SER A 234 2.55 9.03 -8.25
CA SER A 234 1.73 8.63 -7.09
C SER A 234 1.09 9.81 -6.37
N SER A 235 1.89 10.83 -6.04
CA SER A 235 1.43 11.96 -5.23
C SER A 235 0.44 12.82 -6.00
N GLN A 236 0.69 13.08 -7.29
CA GLN A 236 -0.20 13.87 -8.14
C GLN A 236 -1.55 13.18 -8.37
N LEU A 237 -1.56 11.84 -8.48
CA LEU A 237 -2.80 11.07 -8.60
C LEU A 237 -3.61 11.09 -7.30
N LEU A 238 -2.95 10.97 -6.15
CA LEU A 238 -3.61 10.97 -4.84
C LEU A 238 -4.16 12.36 -4.45
N GLU A 239 -3.58 13.42 -5.01
CA GLU A 239 -3.93 14.82 -4.73
C GLU A 239 -4.84 15.46 -5.80
N LYS A 240 -5.20 14.72 -6.87
CA LYS A 240 -5.98 15.26 -8.00
C LYS A 240 -7.35 15.79 -7.55
N GLU A 241 -7.71 16.96 -8.06
CA GLU A 241 -9.04 17.54 -7.84
C GLU A 241 -10.14 16.61 -8.38
N HIS A 242 -11.20 16.42 -7.59
CA HIS A 242 -12.38 15.59 -7.90
C HIS A 242 -12.20 14.06 -7.96
N SER A 243 -10.97 13.53 -7.89
CA SER A 243 -10.71 12.09 -8.01
C SER A 243 -9.60 11.55 -7.10
N GLY A 244 -8.90 12.44 -6.39
CA GLY A 244 -7.86 12.07 -5.44
C GLY A 244 -8.41 11.37 -4.19
N CYS A 245 -7.52 10.70 -3.46
CA CYS A 245 -7.85 9.91 -2.27
C CYS A 245 -8.67 10.72 -1.24
N ARG A 246 -8.35 12.01 -1.06
CA ARG A 246 -9.09 12.90 -0.15
C ARG A 246 -10.54 13.12 -0.61
N THR A 247 -10.78 13.34 -1.89
CA THR A 247 -12.14 13.51 -2.42
C THR A 247 -12.94 12.21 -2.30
N LEU A 248 -12.31 11.07 -2.61
CA LEU A 248 -12.99 9.77 -2.49
C LEU A 248 -13.41 9.46 -1.05
N LEU A 249 -12.60 9.85 -0.06
CA LEU A 249 -12.94 9.72 1.36
C LEU A 249 -14.06 10.70 1.78
N GLN A 250 -14.03 11.94 1.29
CA GLN A 250 -15.07 12.95 1.57
C GLN A 250 -16.43 12.56 0.99
N ASP A 251 -16.46 12.01 -0.22
CA ASP A 251 -17.68 11.68 -0.96
C ASP A 251 -18.16 10.22 -0.72
N ASP A 252 -17.57 9.54 0.26
CA ASP A 252 -17.85 8.14 0.63
C ASP A 252 -17.83 7.16 -0.57
N LYS A 253 -16.86 7.31 -1.48
CA LYS A 253 -16.69 6.49 -2.69
C LYS A 253 -15.97 5.16 -2.40
N VAL A 254 -16.65 4.28 -1.65
CA VAL A 254 -16.14 2.98 -1.16
C VAL A 254 -15.57 2.09 -2.27
N GLU A 255 -16.28 1.95 -3.40
CA GLU A 255 -15.83 1.10 -4.51
C GLU A 255 -14.53 1.60 -5.14
N ASP A 256 -14.42 2.91 -5.36
CA ASP A 256 -13.26 3.55 -5.96
C ASP A 256 -12.05 3.50 -5.01
N LEU A 257 -12.26 3.68 -3.71
CA LEU A 257 -11.23 3.49 -2.69
C LEU A 257 -10.71 2.05 -2.66
N THR A 258 -11.59 1.07 -2.81
CA THR A 258 -11.23 -0.35 -2.88
C THR A 258 -10.41 -0.65 -4.15
N ARG A 259 -10.79 -0.05 -5.30
CA ARG A 259 -10.03 -0.16 -6.55
C ARG A 259 -8.65 0.48 -6.40
N MET A 260 -8.56 1.67 -5.81
CA MET A 260 -7.31 2.37 -5.51
C MET A 260 -6.42 1.53 -4.59
N PHE A 261 -6.97 0.95 -3.52
CA PHE A 261 -6.22 0.08 -2.62
C PHE A 261 -5.61 -1.12 -3.35
N ARG A 262 -6.40 -1.85 -4.14
CA ARG A 262 -5.92 -3.00 -4.94
C ARG A 262 -4.85 -2.63 -5.96
N LEU A 263 -4.87 -1.40 -6.45
CA LEU A 263 -3.92 -0.88 -7.41
C LEU A 263 -2.58 -0.56 -6.73
N PHE A 264 -2.61 0.23 -5.66
CA PHE A 264 -1.41 0.62 -4.91
C PHE A 264 -0.81 -0.53 -4.09
N SER A 265 -1.60 -1.55 -3.73
CA SER A 265 -1.10 -2.74 -3.02
C SER A 265 -0.15 -3.61 -3.87
N LYS A 266 -0.21 -3.48 -5.20
CA LYS A 266 0.67 -4.21 -6.13
C LYS A 266 2.05 -3.57 -6.27
N ILE A 267 2.23 -2.36 -5.73
CA ILE A 267 3.47 -1.59 -5.85
C ILE A 267 4.24 -1.68 -4.53
N PRO A 268 5.54 -1.99 -4.56
CA PRO A 268 6.38 -1.90 -3.37
C PRO A 268 6.29 -0.50 -2.74
N LYS A 269 5.83 -0.42 -1.49
CA LYS A 269 5.57 0.84 -0.75
C LYS A 269 4.51 1.77 -1.36
N GLY A 270 3.72 1.32 -2.33
CA GLY A 270 2.65 2.13 -2.93
C GLY A 270 1.55 2.50 -1.94
N LEU A 271 1.32 1.70 -0.91
CA LEU A 271 0.29 1.96 0.11
C LEU A 271 0.68 3.03 1.13
N ASP A 272 1.97 3.33 1.31
CA ASP A 272 2.45 4.32 2.28
C ASP A 272 1.84 5.73 2.05
N PRO A 273 1.86 6.31 0.84
CA PRO A 273 1.23 7.60 0.59
C PRO A 273 -0.30 7.54 0.74
N VAL A 274 -0.94 6.43 0.38
CA VAL A 274 -2.39 6.25 0.56
C VAL A 274 -2.76 6.24 2.04
N ALA A 275 -2.02 5.50 2.86
CA ALA A 275 -2.21 5.44 4.31
C ALA A 275 -1.96 6.80 4.97
N ASN A 276 -0.99 7.58 4.47
CA ASN A 276 -0.74 8.93 4.96
C ASN A 276 -1.89 9.89 4.62
N MET A 277 -2.43 9.84 3.40
CA MET A 277 -3.60 10.64 3.00
C MET A 277 -4.84 10.28 3.83
N PHE A 278 -5.06 8.99 4.06
CA PHE A 278 -6.11 8.50 4.95
C PHE A 278 -5.93 9.06 6.37
N LYS A 279 -4.74 8.95 6.96
CA LYS A 279 -4.42 9.51 8.29
C LYS A 279 -4.73 11.01 8.37
N GLN A 280 -4.29 11.78 7.37
CA GLN A 280 -4.50 13.23 7.33
C GLN A 280 -5.98 13.59 7.25
N HIS A 281 -6.76 12.85 6.46
CA HIS A 281 -8.19 13.07 6.34
C HIS A 281 -8.93 12.76 7.66
N VAL A 282 -8.65 11.60 8.29
CA VAL A 282 -9.22 11.25 9.60
C VAL A 282 -8.85 12.27 10.67
N THR A 283 -7.60 12.73 10.67
CA THR A 283 -7.12 13.75 11.63
C THR A 283 -7.88 15.06 11.43
N ALA A 284 -8.12 15.48 10.18
CA ALA A 284 -8.85 16.71 9.88
C ALA A 284 -10.31 16.64 10.34
N GLU A 285 -11.00 15.51 10.11
CA GLU A 285 -12.37 15.32 10.60
C GLU A 285 -12.43 15.28 12.14
N GLY A 286 -11.52 14.56 12.79
CA GLY A 286 -11.44 14.51 14.25
C GLY A 286 -11.15 15.88 14.87
N MET A 287 -10.25 16.67 14.28
CA MET A 287 -9.98 18.05 14.72
C MET A 287 -11.18 18.99 14.52
N SER A 288 -11.99 18.79 13.46
CA SER A 288 -13.24 19.54 13.29
C SER A 288 -14.23 19.24 14.42
N LEU A 289 -14.32 17.98 14.86
CA LEU A 289 -15.17 17.62 16.01
C LEU A 289 -14.69 18.26 17.31
N VAL A 290 -13.37 18.32 17.53
CA VAL A 290 -12.77 19.01 18.68
C VAL A 290 -13.15 20.49 18.66
N GLN A 291 -12.95 21.16 17.53
CA GLN A 291 -13.28 22.58 17.38
C GLN A 291 -14.77 22.84 17.62
N GLN A 292 -15.65 22.02 17.03
CA GLN A 292 -17.10 22.12 17.23
C GLN A 292 -17.49 21.98 18.71
N ALA A 293 -16.81 21.11 19.46
CA ALA A 293 -17.06 20.94 20.89
C ALA A 293 -16.55 22.14 21.71
N GLU A 294 -15.40 22.71 21.37
CA GLU A 294 -14.85 23.92 22.01
C GLU A 294 -15.71 25.17 21.76
N ASP A 295 -16.17 25.35 20.51
CA ASP A 295 -17.04 26.46 20.13
C ASP A 295 -18.42 26.35 20.81
N ALA A 296 -18.94 25.11 20.93
CA ALA A 296 -20.19 24.85 21.63
C ALA A 296 -20.08 25.12 23.14
N ALA A 297 -18.92 24.89 23.74
CA ALA A 297 -18.65 25.18 25.15
C ALA A 297 -18.46 26.68 25.41
N SER A 298 -17.81 27.41 24.50
CA SER A 298 -17.53 28.84 24.64
C SER A 298 -18.79 29.72 24.53
N ASN A 299 -19.83 29.26 23.82
CA ASN A 299 -21.06 30.02 23.60
C ASN A 299 -22.12 29.90 24.72
N LYS A 300 -21.84 29.18 25.81
CA LYS A 300 -22.72 29.14 26.99
C LYS A 300 -21.94 29.43 28.28
N ALA A 301 -22.12 30.63 28.80
CA ALA A 301 -21.85 30.92 30.20
C ALA A 301 -22.84 30.12 31.07
N GLU A 302 -22.32 29.53 32.15
CA GLU A 302 -23.01 28.86 33.25
C GLU A 302 -23.35 27.36 33.08
N ASN A 303 -22.51 26.55 33.73
CA ASN A 303 -22.88 25.49 34.67
C ASN A 303 -24.10 24.63 34.32
N VAL A 304 -23.94 23.71 33.37
CA VAL A 304 -24.29 22.29 33.54
C VAL A 304 -23.37 21.52 32.60
N GLY A 305 -22.57 20.57 33.11
CA GLY A 305 -21.90 19.54 32.30
C GLY A 305 -22.94 18.70 31.55
N GLY A 306 -23.42 19.26 30.45
CA GLY A 306 -24.65 18.88 29.79
C GLY A 306 -24.47 17.91 28.62
N PRO A 307 -25.55 17.65 27.86
CA PRO A 307 -25.62 16.71 26.74
C PRO A 307 -24.52 16.86 25.68
N GLN A 308 -23.88 18.03 25.57
CA GLN A 308 -22.87 18.34 24.56
C GLN A 308 -21.57 17.55 24.74
N GLU A 309 -21.12 17.30 25.97
CA GLU A 309 -19.97 16.43 26.26
C GLU A 309 -20.24 14.99 25.81
N GLN A 310 -21.48 14.51 26.00
CA GLN A 310 -21.93 13.20 25.53
C GLN A 310 -22.04 13.13 24.00
N VAL A 311 -22.47 14.22 23.36
CA VAL A 311 -22.55 14.32 21.89
C VAL A 311 -21.15 14.24 21.29
N PHE A 312 -20.15 14.89 21.89
CA PHE A 312 -18.77 14.81 21.43
C PHE A 312 -18.22 13.38 21.50
N VAL A 313 -18.33 12.71 22.65
CA VAL A 313 -17.88 11.31 22.82
C VAL A 313 -18.59 10.37 21.85
N ARG A 314 -19.91 10.54 21.64
CA ARG A 314 -20.66 9.75 20.68
C ARG A 314 -20.16 9.97 19.24
N LYS A 315 -19.96 11.22 18.82
CA LYS A 315 -19.44 11.52 17.48
C LYS A 315 -18.03 10.96 17.25
N ILE A 316 -17.18 10.92 18.28
CA ILE A 316 -15.87 10.26 18.20
C ILE A 316 -16.00 8.75 17.97
N ILE A 317 -16.93 8.09 18.66
CA ILE A 317 -17.18 6.64 18.47
C ILE A 317 -17.72 6.38 17.06
N GLU A 318 -18.69 7.17 16.60
CA GLU A 318 -19.23 7.08 15.24
C GLU A 318 -18.15 7.30 14.16
N LEU A 319 -17.25 8.26 14.39
CA LEU A 319 -16.09 8.51 13.51
C LEU A 319 -15.14 7.30 13.47
N HIS A 320 -14.89 6.70 14.63
CA HIS A 320 -14.05 5.51 14.74
C HIS A 320 -14.67 4.35 13.96
N ASP A 321 -15.96 4.08 14.17
CA ASP A 321 -16.66 2.97 13.52
C ASP A 321 -16.74 3.17 11.99
N LYS A 322 -16.98 4.42 11.53
CA LYS A 322 -16.93 4.78 10.10
C LYS A 322 -15.57 4.41 9.52
N PHE A 323 -14.48 4.94 10.06
CA PHE A 323 -13.15 4.71 9.49
C PHE A 323 -12.60 3.31 9.73
N MET A 324 -13.03 2.62 10.79
CA MET A 324 -12.74 1.21 10.99
C MET A 324 -13.38 0.35 9.90
N THR A 325 -14.61 0.67 9.49
CA THR A 325 -15.28 0.02 8.35
C THR A 325 -14.49 0.24 7.05
N TYR A 326 -13.95 1.43 6.80
CA TYR A 326 -13.03 1.66 5.68
C TYR A 326 -11.77 0.78 5.76
N VAL A 327 -11.18 0.64 6.96
CA VAL A 327 -10.00 -0.23 7.17
C VAL A 327 -10.32 -1.69 6.88
N THR A 328 -11.45 -2.20 7.36
CA THR A 328 -11.84 -3.61 7.15
C THR A 328 -12.24 -3.88 5.71
N ASP A 329 -13.10 -3.04 5.14
CA ASP A 329 -13.85 -3.37 3.93
C ASP A 329 -13.15 -2.83 2.68
N CYS A 330 -12.69 -1.56 2.69
CA CYS A 330 -12.01 -0.94 1.55
C CYS A 330 -10.53 -1.33 1.49
N PHE A 331 -9.87 -1.37 2.65
CA PHE A 331 -8.43 -1.60 2.77
C PHE A 331 -8.09 -3.04 3.19
N SER A 332 -9.04 -3.97 3.08
CA SER A 332 -8.82 -5.41 3.31
C SER A 332 -8.13 -5.74 4.63
N ASN A 333 -8.48 -5.02 5.70
CA ASN A 333 -7.93 -5.17 7.04
C ASN A 333 -6.39 -4.98 7.12
N HIS A 334 -5.82 -4.16 6.23
CA HIS A 334 -4.37 -4.00 6.10
C HIS A 334 -3.75 -3.23 7.28
N THR A 335 -2.66 -3.74 7.85
CA THR A 335 -2.04 -3.24 9.10
C THR A 335 -1.55 -1.79 9.02
N LEU A 336 -1.07 -1.32 7.86
CA LEU A 336 -0.72 0.09 7.65
C LEU A 336 -1.89 1.04 7.93
N PHE A 337 -3.11 0.65 7.56
CA PHE A 337 -4.29 1.50 7.73
C PHE A 337 -4.82 1.45 9.17
N HIS A 338 -4.67 0.33 9.88
CA HIS A 338 -4.85 0.26 11.34
C HIS A 338 -3.91 1.22 12.06
N LYS A 339 -2.62 1.19 11.69
CA LYS A 339 -1.62 2.09 12.25
C LYS A 339 -1.96 3.56 11.95
N ALA A 340 -2.32 3.87 10.71
CA ALA A 340 -2.73 5.22 10.30
C ALA A 340 -3.96 5.72 11.08
N LEU A 341 -4.98 4.87 11.25
CA LEU A 341 -6.18 5.17 12.03
C LEU A 341 -5.84 5.46 13.49
N LYS A 342 -5.04 4.58 14.11
CA LYS A 342 -4.58 4.75 15.50
C LYS A 342 -3.80 6.05 15.70
N GLU A 343 -2.83 6.31 14.82
CA GLU A 343 -2.03 7.54 14.87
C GLU A 343 -2.89 8.79 14.69
N ALA A 344 -3.89 8.76 13.79
CA ALA A 344 -4.82 9.88 13.62
C ALA A 344 -5.63 10.16 14.90
N PHE A 345 -6.19 9.12 15.52
CA PHE A 345 -6.96 9.26 16.77
C PHE A 345 -6.10 9.72 17.94
N GLU A 346 -4.84 9.29 18.02
CA GLU A 346 -3.91 9.76 19.04
C GLU A 346 -3.68 11.28 18.99
N VAL A 347 -3.75 11.90 17.80
CA VAL A 347 -3.57 13.35 17.65
C VAL A 347 -4.68 14.14 18.34
N PHE A 348 -5.94 13.79 18.09
CA PHE A 348 -7.08 14.58 18.58
C PHE A 348 -7.65 14.08 19.91
N CYS A 349 -7.57 12.79 20.24
CA CYS A 349 -8.01 12.29 21.56
C CYS A 349 -7.12 12.77 22.71
N ASN A 350 -5.87 13.13 22.43
CA ASN A 350 -4.97 13.71 23.44
C ASN A 350 -5.15 15.23 23.62
N LYS A 351 -6.08 15.87 22.90
CA LYS A 351 -6.42 17.27 23.11
C LYS A 351 -7.35 17.43 24.31
N VAL A 352 -7.19 18.55 25.00
CA VAL A 352 -8.10 18.97 26.07
C VAL A 352 -9.25 19.72 25.40
N VAL A 353 -10.48 19.28 25.63
CA VAL A 353 -11.69 19.85 25.03
C VAL A 353 -12.52 20.47 26.12
N ALA A 354 -12.78 21.77 26.01
CA ALA A 354 -13.52 22.54 27.03
C ALA A 354 -12.95 22.40 28.46
N GLY A 355 -11.62 22.25 28.58
CA GLY A 355 -10.94 22.07 29.87
C GLY A 355 -10.91 20.64 30.40
N PHE A 356 -11.52 19.68 29.70
CA PHE A 356 -11.55 18.27 30.09
C PHE A 356 -10.70 17.40 29.15
N SER A 357 -10.06 16.39 29.70
CA SER A 357 -9.42 15.34 28.93
C SER A 357 -10.44 14.37 28.33
N SER A 358 -10.11 13.74 27.20
CA SER A 358 -10.95 12.70 26.61
C SER A 358 -11.25 11.54 27.57
N ALA A 359 -10.33 11.24 28.50
CA ALA A 359 -10.54 10.22 29.52
C ALA A 359 -11.65 10.60 30.51
N GLU A 360 -11.69 11.85 30.96
CA GLU A 360 -12.75 12.36 31.84
C GLU A 360 -14.11 12.39 31.13
N LEU A 361 -14.12 12.82 29.86
CA LEU A 361 -15.33 12.83 29.04
C LEU A 361 -15.88 11.42 28.81
N LEU A 362 -15.01 10.44 28.53
CA LEU A 362 -15.38 9.02 28.40
C LEU A 362 -15.89 8.43 29.72
N ALA A 363 -15.24 8.72 30.84
CA ALA A 363 -15.69 8.26 32.15
C ALA A 363 -17.09 8.80 32.50
N SER A 364 -17.32 10.10 32.27
CA SER A 364 -18.63 10.73 32.42
C SER A 364 -19.68 10.11 31.48
N TYR A 365 -19.32 9.81 30.24
CA TYR A 365 -20.20 9.15 29.28
C TYR A 365 -20.60 7.74 29.75
N CYS A 366 -19.65 6.94 30.22
CA CYS A 366 -19.88 5.60 30.77
C CYS A 366 -20.78 5.63 32.01
N ASP A 367 -20.51 6.53 32.96
CA ASP A 367 -21.34 6.74 34.16
C ASP A 367 -22.81 7.02 33.77
N ASN A 368 -23.02 7.89 32.78
CA ASN A 368 -24.34 8.23 32.29
C ASN A 368 -25.07 7.06 31.59
N ILE A 369 -24.35 6.22 30.83
CA ILE A 369 -24.92 5.00 30.24
C ILE A 369 -25.31 4.01 31.33
N LEU A 370 -24.42 3.76 32.29
CA LEU A 370 -24.65 2.81 33.38
C LEU A 370 -25.82 3.25 34.28
N LYS A 371 -25.94 4.55 34.57
CA LYS A 371 -27.07 5.12 35.34
C LYS A 371 -28.42 5.06 34.61
N LYS A 372 -28.43 5.04 33.26
CA LYS A 372 -29.67 4.95 32.45
C LYS A 372 -30.04 3.53 32.03
N GLY A 373 -29.07 2.62 31.94
CA GLY A 373 -29.23 1.26 31.41
C GLY A 373 -29.49 0.17 32.45
N GLY A 374 -29.46 0.46 33.76
CA GLY A 374 -29.73 -0.52 34.81
C GLY A 374 -31.17 -0.43 35.35
N SER A 375 -31.96 -1.48 35.15
CA SER A 375 -33.19 -1.70 35.92
C SER A 375 -32.85 -1.98 37.40
N GLU A 376 -33.37 -1.14 38.28
CA GLU A 376 -33.73 -1.44 39.68
C GLU A 376 -32.66 -1.94 40.67
N LYS A 377 -31.39 -1.54 40.53
CA LYS A 377 -30.50 -1.44 41.70
C LYS A 377 -30.01 -0.02 41.84
N LEU A 378 -30.58 0.70 42.80
CA LEU A 378 -30.03 1.97 43.28
C LEU A 378 -28.63 1.67 43.83
N SER A 379 -27.62 2.49 43.51
CA SER A 379 -26.34 2.43 44.22
C SER A 379 -26.57 2.76 45.70
N ASP A 380 -25.66 2.32 46.57
CA ASP A 380 -25.76 2.65 48.01
C ASP A 380 -25.85 4.16 48.22
N GLU A 381 -25.15 4.98 47.41
CA GLU A 381 -25.32 6.44 47.45
C GLU A 381 -26.72 6.90 47.03
N ALA A 382 -27.31 6.30 45.98
CA ALA A 382 -28.66 6.68 45.54
C ALA A 382 -29.75 6.27 46.56
N ILE A 383 -29.49 5.24 47.37
CA ILE A 383 -30.33 4.84 48.50
C ILE A 383 -30.22 5.90 49.61
N GLU A 384 -29.00 6.29 49.98
CA GLU A 384 -28.73 7.32 50.98
C GLU A 384 -29.35 8.68 50.59
N GLU A 385 -29.17 9.13 49.34
CA GLU A 385 -29.82 10.35 48.82
C GLU A 385 -31.35 10.30 48.86
N THR A 386 -31.93 9.10 48.76
CA THR A 386 -33.38 8.92 48.85
C THR A 386 -33.85 8.92 50.30
N LEU A 387 -33.06 8.37 51.21
CA LEU A 387 -33.31 8.39 52.65
C LEU A 387 -33.25 9.83 53.20
N ASP A 388 -32.29 10.64 52.76
CA ASP A 388 -32.20 12.05 53.17
C ASP A 388 -33.42 12.86 52.72
N LYS A 389 -33.90 12.65 51.49
CA LYS A 389 -35.16 13.25 50.99
C LYS A 389 -36.35 12.80 51.80
N ALA A 390 -36.43 11.52 52.14
CA ALA A 390 -37.51 11.01 52.97
C ALA A 390 -37.46 11.64 54.37
N ALA A 391 -36.29 11.71 54.99
CA ALA A 391 -36.08 12.32 56.30
C ALA A 391 -36.47 13.81 56.30
N ALA A 392 -36.04 14.59 55.30
CA ALA A 392 -36.39 16.00 55.17
C ALA A 392 -37.90 16.23 55.01
N LEU A 393 -38.58 15.40 54.23
CA LEU A 393 -40.04 15.50 54.04
C LEU A 393 -40.80 15.08 55.31
N LEU A 394 -40.31 14.09 56.06
CA LEU A 394 -40.94 13.65 57.31
C LEU A 394 -40.97 14.75 58.38
N LEU A 395 -40.02 15.69 58.37
CA LEU A 395 -40.02 16.82 59.30
C LEU A 395 -41.30 17.68 59.19
N PHE A 396 -41.87 17.78 57.99
CA PHE A 396 -43.08 18.56 57.74
C PHE A 396 -44.38 17.86 58.15
N ASN A 397 -44.33 16.61 58.63
CA ASN A 397 -45.52 15.94 59.18
C ASN A 397 -45.94 16.51 60.54
N GLY A 398 -44.99 17.09 61.29
CA GLY A 398 -45.22 17.66 62.61
C GLY A 398 -45.05 19.19 62.67
N SER A 399 -44.76 19.84 61.55
CA SER A 399 -44.48 21.28 61.48
C SER A 399 -44.87 21.84 60.13
N ASP A 400 -45.74 22.86 60.11
CA ASP A 400 -46.22 23.48 58.87
C ASP A 400 -45.14 24.30 58.15
N ARG A 401 -44.16 24.82 58.92
CA ARG A 401 -43.08 25.68 58.44
C ARG A 401 -41.79 25.41 59.22
N LEU A 402 -40.68 25.30 58.52
CA LEU A 402 -39.35 25.12 59.10
C LEU A 402 -38.32 26.06 58.42
N SER A 403 -37.37 26.58 59.19
CA SER A 403 -36.21 27.31 58.69
C SER A 403 -35.08 26.38 58.26
N PHE A 404 -34.15 26.87 57.44
CA PHE A 404 -32.95 26.13 57.06
C PHE A 404 -32.17 25.60 58.29
N SER A 405 -31.99 26.44 59.32
CA SER A 405 -31.24 26.07 60.53
C SER A 405 -31.92 24.95 61.34
N GLU A 406 -33.25 24.96 61.43
CA GLU A 406 -34.02 23.91 62.10
C GLU A 406 -33.93 22.58 61.33
N ILE A 407 -34.05 22.62 60.00
CA ILE A 407 -33.91 21.45 59.13
C ILE A 407 -32.50 20.87 59.25
N LYS A 408 -31.46 21.71 59.18
CA LYS A 408 -30.06 21.29 59.37
C LYS A 408 -29.85 20.58 60.71
N THR A 409 -30.34 21.19 61.79
CA THR A 409 -30.17 20.66 63.16
C THR A 409 -30.89 19.32 63.34
N GLN A 410 -32.10 19.18 62.77
CA GLN A 410 -32.89 17.95 62.89
C GLN A 410 -32.37 16.81 62.00
N LEU A 411 -31.82 17.12 60.81
CA LEU A 411 -31.25 16.12 59.91
C LEU A 411 -29.79 15.78 60.22
N ASN A 412 -29.08 16.64 60.94
CA ASN A 412 -27.66 16.48 61.27
C ASN A 412 -26.77 16.26 60.01
N LEU A 413 -27.06 17.02 58.95
CA LEU A 413 -26.32 17.00 57.68
C LEU A 413 -25.42 18.24 57.56
N ALA A 414 -24.40 18.15 56.68
CA ALA A 414 -23.55 19.29 56.35
C ALA A 414 -24.34 20.36 55.57
N ASP A 415 -23.91 21.63 55.64
CA ASP A 415 -24.61 22.74 54.99
C ASP A 415 -24.79 22.54 53.48
N GLU A 416 -23.76 22.02 52.81
CA GLU A 416 -23.80 21.74 51.37
C GLU A 416 -24.86 20.69 51.01
N ASP A 417 -25.01 19.66 51.84
CA ASP A 417 -25.98 18.58 51.62
C ASP A 417 -27.41 19.04 51.87
N VAL A 418 -27.64 19.83 52.93
CA VAL A 418 -28.96 20.44 53.22
C VAL A 418 -29.37 21.41 52.12
N VAL A 419 -28.43 22.23 51.61
CA VAL A 419 -28.65 23.13 50.47
C VAL A 419 -29.06 22.34 49.24
N ARG A 420 -28.32 21.29 48.86
CA ARG A 420 -28.62 20.46 47.68
C ARG A 420 -29.96 19.73 47.82
N LEU A 421 -30.23 19.21 49.01
CA LEU A 421 -31.47 18.53 49.36
C LEU A 421 -32.68 19.45 49.20
N LEU A 422 -32.64 20.62 49.85
CA LEU A 422 -33.73 21.60 49.80
C LEU A 422 -33.88 22.20 48.41
N GLN A 423 -32.79 22.47 47.69
CA GLN A 423 -32.84 22.93 46.30
C GLN A 423 -33.57 21.91 45.40
N SER A 424 -33.36 20.61 45.62
CA SER A 424 -34.04 19.53 44.88
C SER A 424 -35.54 19.47 45.15
N LEU A 425 -35.96 19.78 46.39
CA LEU A 425 -37.35 19.68 46.85
C LEU A 425 -38.16 20.96 46.64
N SER A 426 -37.52 22.14 46.61
CA SER A 426 -38.23 23.44 46.56
C SER A 426 -37.98 24.27 45.31
N CYS A 427 -36.78 24.21 44.74
CA CYS A 427 -36.35 25.14 43.69
C CYS A 427 -36.33 24.49 42.29
N ALA A 428 -36.18 23.16 42.23
CA ALA A 428 -36.06 22.40 41.00
C ALA A 428 -37.43 22.19 40.29
N LYS A 429 -37.47 21.24 39.35
CA LYS A 429 -38.66 20.93 38.53
C LYS A 429 -39.89 20.60 39.39
N TYR A 430 -39.71 19.85 40.47
CA TYR A 430 -40.78 19.38 41.34
C TYR A 430 -40.75 20.19 42.64
N LYS A 431 -41.65 21.17 42.76
CA LYS A 431 -41.76 22.06 43.93
C LYS A 431 -42.61 21.40 45.02
N ILE A 432 -42.07 20.35 45.64
CA ILE A 432 -42.71 19.64 46.74
C ILE A 432 -42.76 20.51 48.00
N LEU A 433 -41.72 21.33 48.18
CA LEU A 433 -41.69 22.37 49.20
C LEU A 433 -41.82 23.76 48.55
N ILE A 434 -42.46 24.68 49.27
CA ILE A 434 -42.52 26.11 48.94
C ILE A 434 -41.40 26.80 49.73
N LYS A 435 -40.54 27.54 49.04
CA LYS A 435 -39.48 28.34 49.66
C LYS A 435 -39.90 29.80 49.79
N GLU A 436 -39.64 30.40 50.94
CA GLU A 436 -39.81 31.82 51.21
C GLU A 436 -38.47 32.45 51.67
N PRO A 437 -37.97 33.49 50.99
CA PRO A 437 -38.48 34.08 49.74
C PRO A 437 -38.27 33.18 48.52
N PRO A 438 -39.10 33.31 47.46
CA PRO A 438 -38.95 32.50 46.25
C PRO A 438 -37.69 32.90 45.46
N SER A 439 -36.75 31.96 45.32
CA SER A 439 -35.54 32.12 44.48
C SER A 439 -35.08 30.78 43.93
N ARG A 440 -34.04 30.77 43.08
CA ARG A 440 -33.45 29.54 42.50
C ARG A 440 -32.37 28.90 43.37
N THR A 441 -31.98 29.56 44.46
CA THR A 441 -30.91 29.15 45.38
C THR A 441 -31.45 29.02 46.80
N VAL A 442 -30.78 28.24 47.64
CA VAL A 442 -31.12 28.09 49.06
C VAL A 442 -30.09 28.85 49.90
N SER A 443 -30.56 29.61 50.87
CA SER A 443 -29.79 30.40 51.83
C SER A 443 -30.19 30.03 53.26
N GLU A 444 -29.31 30.28 54.21
CA GLU A 444 -29.52 29.96 55.63
C GLU A 444 -30.69 30.70 56.28
N THR A 445 -31.15 31.81 55.67
CA THR A 445 -32.28 32.61 56.15
C THR A 445 -33.62 32.19 55.55
N ASP A 446 -33.63 31.17 54.69
CA ASP A 446 -34.83 30.71 53.99
C ASP A 446 -35.75 29.86 54.89
N TYR A 447 -37.05 29.93 54.60
CA TYR A 447 -38.07 29.08 55.19
C TYR A 447 -38.72 28.18 54.14
N PHE A 448 -39.15 27.02 54.59
CA PHE A 448 -39.74 25.98 53.76
C PHE A 448 -41.10 25.54 54.33
N GLN A 449 -42.05 25.26 53.45
CA GLN A 449 -43.38 24.70 53.79
C GLN A 449 -43.76 23.60 52.82
N PHE A 450 -44.59 22.65 53.25
CA PHE A 450 -45.12 21.61 52.37
C PHE A 450 -46.10 22.19 51.33
N ASN A 451 -45.90 21.84 50.04
CA ASN A 451 -46.79 22.28 48.96
C ASN A 451 -48.00 21.34 48.80
N SER A 452 -49.06 21.57 49.57
CA SER A 452 -50.30 20.79 49.48
C SER A 452 -51.04 20.89 48.14
N LYS A 453 -50.67 21.85 47.28
CA LYS A 453 -51.27 22.06 45.96
C LYS A 453 -50.47 21.41 44.82
N PHE A 454 -49.39 20.69 45.14
CA PHE A 454 -48.57 20.02 44.13
C PHE A 454 -49.35 18.90 43.42
N THR A 455 -49.36 18.92 42.09
CA THR A 455 -49.96 17.88 41.25
C THR A 455 -49.05 17.55 40.08
N ASP A 456 -48.89 16.26 39.74
CA ASP A 456 -48.12 15.81 38.57
C ASP A 456 -48.93 14.78 37.75
N ARG A 457 -48.64 14.69 36.45
CA ARG A 457 -49.31 13.73 35.53
C ARG A 457 -48.86 12.28 35.79
N MET A 458 -47.68 12.08 36.37
CA MET A 458 -47.08 10.77 36.65
C MET A 458 -47.39 10.33 38.09
N ARG A 459 -47.79 9.05 38.27
CA ARG A 459 -48.02 8.46 39.60
C ARG A 459 -46.73 8.22 40.40
N ARG A 460 -45.59 8.07 39.73
CA ARG A 460 -44.25 7.93 40.33
C ARG A 460 -43.35 9.00 39.73
N ILE A 461 -42.79 9.86 40.57
CA ILE A 461 -41.88 10.93 40.16
C ILE A 461 -40.49 10.66 40.76
N ARG A 462 -39.43 10.90 39.97
CA ARG A 462 -38.03 10.81 40.42
C ARG A 462 -37.51 12.23 40.61
N ILE A 463 -37.02 12.52 41.81
CA ILE A 463 -36.45 13.83 42.17
C ILE A 463 -34.93 13.67 42.24
N PRO A 464 -34.16 14.11 41.24
CA PRO A 464 -32.70 14.05 41.30
C PRO A 464 -32.15 15.14 42.24
N LEU A 465 -31.07 14.85 42.97
CA LEU A 465 -30.28 15.90 43.61
C LEU A 465 -29.51 16.70 42.55
N PRO A 466 -29.21 17.98 42.78
CA PRO A 466 -28.23 18.71 42.00
C PRO A 466 -26.87 17.98 42.04
N PRO A 467 -26.15 17.83 40.91
CA PRO A 467 -24.85 17.16 40.90
C PRO A 467 -23.83 17.89 41.77
N VAL A 468 -22.99 17.14 42.51
CA VAL A 468 -21.80 17.70 43.18
C VAL A 468 -20.71 17.95 42.12
N ASP A 469 -20.07 19.11 42.16
CA ASP A 469 -18.88 19.36 41.34
C ASP A 469 -17.62 18.87 42.07
N GLU A 470 -17.43 17.55 42.12
CA GLU A 470 -16.22 16.94 42.70
C GLU A 470 -15.02 16.93 41.74
N ARG A 471 -15.19 17.48 40.51
CA ARG A 471 -14.21 17.36 39.42
C ARG A 471 -12.83 17.85 39.84
N LYS A 472 -12.76 18.97 40.58
CA LYS A 472 -11.49 19.52 41.08
C LYS A 472 -10.77 18.59 42.05
N LYS A 473 -11.50 17.98 42.97
CA LYS A 473 -10.94 17.06 43.97
C LYS A 473 -10.38 15.80 43.30
N VAL A 474 -11.14 15.24 42.35
CA VAL A 474 -10.70 14.07 41.57
C VAL A 474 -9.43 14.36 40.77
N VAL A 475 -9.34 15.52 40.12
CA VAL A 475 -8.13 15.93 39.37
C VAL A 475 -6.92 16.06 40.31
N GLU A 476 -7.08 16.68 41.47
CA GLU A 476 -6.02 16.82 42.46
C GLU A 476 -5.52 15.47 43.00
N ASP A 477 -6.43 14.54 43.26
CA ASP A 477 -6.11 13.18 43.71
C ASP A 477 -5.37 12.38 42.61
N VAL A 478 -5.82 12.47 41.36
CA VAL A 478 -5.12 11.85 40.21
C VAL A 478 -3.71 12.41 40.05
N ASP A 479 -3.53 13.72 40.17
CA ASP A 479 -2.20 14.32 40.08
C ASP A 479 -1.32 13.94 41.27
N LYS A 480 -1.90 13.68 42.45
CA LYS A 480 -1.19 13.14 43.60
C LYS A 480 -0.74 11.70 43.36
N ASP A 481 -1.60 10.85 42.81
CA ASP A 481 -1.27 9.47 42.47
C ASP A 481 -0.20 9.38 41.37
N ARG A 482 -0.26 10.25 40.35
CA ARG A 482 0.77 10.37 39.32
C ARG A 482 2.14 10.68 39.92
N ARG A 483 2.21 11.58 40.93
CA ARG A 483 3.47 11.88 41.63
C ARG A 483 4.04 10.65 42.33
N TYR A 484 3.21 9.90 43.05
CA TYR A 484 3.64 8.66 43.72
C TYR A 484 4.05 7.57 42.73
N ALA A 485 3.36 7.45 41.60
CA ALA A 485 3.71 6.50 40.55
C ALA A 485 5.07 6.83 39.92
N ILE A 486 5.35 8.12 39.65
CA ILE A 486 6.66 8.57 39.16
C ILE A 486 7.76 8.27 40.18
N ASP A 487 7.54 8.57 41.45
CA ASP A 487 8.52 8.26 42.50
C ASP A 487 8.84 6.77 42.55
N ALA A 488 7.80 5.93 42.61
CA ALA A 488 7.94 4.48 42.69
C ALA A 488 8.64 3.91 41.45
N ALA A 489 8.40 4.46 40.26
CA ALA A 489 9.08 4.07 39.03
C ALA A 489 10.57 4.42 39.08
N ILE A 490 10.92 5.67 39.41
CA ILE A 490 12.32 6.13 39.50
C ILE A 490 13.09 5.28 40.51
N VAL A 491 12.55 5.10 41.73
CA VAL A 491 13.21 4.31 42.78
C VAL A 491 13.38 2.85 42.36
N ARG A 492 12.41 2.27 41.66
CA ARG A 492 12.49 0.87 41.18
C ARG A 492 13.56 0.71 40.10
N ILE A 493 13.63 1.61 39.13
CA ILE A 493 14.64 1.61 38.07
C ILE A 493 16.03 1.74 38.70
N MET A 494 16.22 2.71 39.59
CA MET A 494 17.52 3.00 40.19
C MET A 494 17.96 1.92 41.19
N LYS A 495 17.02 1.29 41.91
CA LYS A 495 17.30 0.11 42.72
C LYS A 495 17.84 -1.06 41.89
N SER A 496 17.38 -1.20 40.64
CA SER A 496 17.80 -2.26 39.71
C SER A 496 19.10 -1.94 38.98
N ARG A 497 19.26 -0.71 38.48
CA ARG A 497 20.39 -0.31 37.63
C ARG A 497 21.62 0.15 38.41
N LYS A 498 21.42 0.63 39.65
CA LYS A 498 22.45 1.17 40.58
C LYS A 498 23.13 2.46 40.12
N THR A 499 23.36 2.62 38.82
CA THR A 499 23.93 3.82 38.22
C THR A 499 23.27 4.02 36.86
N LEU A 500 22.75 5.21 36.59
CA LEU A 500 22.08 5.48 35.31
C LEU A 500 22.20 6.95 34.90
N GLY A 501 22.42 7.19 33.61
CA GLY A 501 22.44 8.55 33.06
C GLY A 501 21.04 9.17 33.08
N HIS A 502 20.95 10.49 33.25
CA HIS A 502 19.70 11.24 33.36
C HIS A 502 18.75 10.99 32.19
N GLN A 503 19.26 11.01 30.95
CA GLN A 503 18.44 10.77 29.76
C GLN A 503 17.89 9.34 29.73
N GLN A 504 18.68 8.35 30.14
CA GLN A 504 18.26 6.96 30.20
C GLN A 504 17.22 6.73 31.30
N LEU A 505 17.44 7.30 32.49
CA LEU A 505 16.48 7.23 33.61
C LEU A 505 15.13 7.84 33.23
N VAL A 506 15.14 9.00 32.59
CA VAL A 506 13.93 9.66 32.10
C VAL A 506 13.23 8.80 31.05
N SER A 507 13.96 8.23 30.09
CA SER A 507 13.39 7.37 29.04
C SER A 507 12.77 6.10 29.60
N GLU A 508 13.47 5.38 30.48
CA GLU A 508 12.95 4.16 31.12
C GLU A 508 11.72 4.47 32.00
N CYS A 509 11.70 5.61 32.68
CA CYS A 509 10.55 6.05 33.48
C CYS A 509 9.31 6.33 32.60
N VAL A 510 9.49 7.00 31.46
CA VAL A 510 8.41 7.25 30.49
C VAL A 510 7.88 5.93 29.92
N GLU A 511 8.76 5.00 29.58
CA GLU A 511 8.37 3.70 29.02
C GLU A 511 7.58 2.86 30.04
N GLN A 512 8.05 2.79 31.29
CA GLN A 512 7.39 2.03 32.34
C GLN A 512 6.00 2.59 32.70
N LEU A 513 5.86 3.91 32.75
CA LEU A 513 4.60 4.58 33.07
C LEU A 513 3.65 4.69 31.87
N GLY A 514 4.15 4.53 30.64
CA GLY A 514 3.39 4.70 29.41
C GLY A 514 2.14 3.81 29.27
N ARG A 515 2.04 2.73 30.06
CA ARG A 515 0.82 1.90 30.15
C ARG A 515 -0.31 2.53 30.96
N MET A 516 0.01 3.49 31.83
CA MET A 516 -0.95 4.15 32.73
C MET A 516 -1.18 5.62 32.32
N PHE A 517 -0.11 6.37 32.07
CA PHE A 517 -0.19 7.77 31.61
C PHE A 517 1.15 8.19 30.98
N LYS A 518 1.16 9.30 30.24
CA LYS A 518 2.37 9.88 29.67
C LYS A 518 2.93 10.96 30.62
N PRO A 519 3.95 10.66 31.44
CA PRO A 519 4.51 11.64 32.37
C PRO A 519 5.21 12.79 31.62
N ASP A 520 5.05 14.01 32.12
CA ASP A 520 5.79 15.18 31.61
C ASP A 520 7.25 15.13 32.07
N PHE A 521 8.17 15.52 31.18
CA PHE A 521 9.60 15.61 31.45
C PHE A 521 9.91 16.52 32.63
N LYS A 522 9.19 17.64 32.76
CA LYS A 522 9.40 18.56 33.90
C LYS A 522 8.96 17.93 35.22
N ALA A 523 7.85 17.18 35.21
CA ALA A 523 7.38 16.45 36.37
C ALA A 523 8.42 15.40 36.82
N ILE A 524 8.97 14.60 35.90
CA ILE A 524 10.01 13.61 36.22
C ILE A 524 11.24 14.29 36.83
N LYS A 525 11.73 15.38 36.21
CA LYS A 525 12.88 16.13 36.75
C LYS A 525 12.64 16.63 38.18
N LYS A 526 11.47 17.23 38.43
CA LYS A 526 11.09 17.70 39.76
C LYS A 526 11.06 16.57 40.79
N ARG A 527 10.60 15.38 40.40
CA ARG A 527 10.60 14.20 41.28
C ARG A 527 12.00 13.64 41.52
N ILE A 528 12.89 13.66 40.54
CA ILE A 528 14.30 13.27 40.75
C ILE A 528 14.96 14.16 41.82
N GLU A 529 14.81 15.49 41.75
CA GLU A 529 15.37 16.38 42.77
C GLU A 529 14.76 16.16 44.16
N ASP A 530 13.45 15.90 44.24
CA ASP A 530 12.76 15.57 45.48
C ASP A 530 13.29 14.26 46.10
N LEU A 531 13.52 13.24 45.27
CA LEU A 531 14.06 11.97 45.71
C LEU A 531 15.54 12.05 46.11
N ILE A 532 16.33 12.93 45.50
CA ILE A 532 17.69 13.24 45.96
C ILE A 532 17.64 13.92 47.34
N THR A 533 16.75 14.90 47.51
CA THR A 533 16.55 15.59 48.81
C THR A 533 16.09 14.62 49.91
N ARG A 534 15.36 13.57 49.53
CA ARG A 534 14.90 12.50 50.42
C ARG A 534 15.88 11.32 50.53
N GLU A 535 17.10 11.45 50.00
CA GLU A 535 18.18 10.46 50.09
C GLU A 535 17.87 9.10 49.44
N TYR A 536 16.95 9.05 48.46
CA TYR A 536 16.70 7.84 47.67
C TYR A 536 17.66 7.68 46.50
N LEU A 537 18.25 8.79 46.01
CA LEU A 537 19.25 8.84 44.95
C LEU A 537 20.30 9.87 45.32
N GLU A 538 21.48 9.78 44.72
CA GLU A 538 22.48 10.84 44.76
C GLU A 538 22.93 11.18 43.34
N ARG A 539 23.69 12.26 43.17
CA ARG A 539 24.38 12.52 41.90
C ARG A 539 25.78 11.94 42.01
N ASP A 540 26.25 11.38 40.92
CA ASP A 540 27.64 10.96 40.82
C ASP A 540 28.60 12.15 41.06
N LYS A 541 29.72 11.87 41.73
CA LYS A 541 30.68 12.88 42.18
C LYS A 541 31.43 13.55 41.02
N GLU A 542 31.59 12.85 39.90
CA GLU A 542 32.33 13.31 38.74
C GLU A 542 31.39 13.78 37.61
N ASN A 543 30.18 13.22 37.51
CA ASN A 543 29.22 13.58 36.47
C ASN A 543 27.81 13.87 37.03
N PRO A 544 27.40 15.16 37.11
CA PRO A 544 26.07 15.55 37.58
C PRO A 544 24.88 15.03 36.74
N ASN A 545 25.14 14.47 35.55
CA ASN A 545 24.13 13.85 34.69
C ASN A 545 23.98 12.33 34.94
N VAL A 546 24.67 11.79 35.94
CA VAL A 546 24.56 10.39 36.37
C VAL A 546 24.07 10.39 37.81
N PHE A 547 23.16 9.47 38.10
CA PHE A 547 22.61 9.22 39.43
C PHE A 547 22.97 7.84 39.93
#